data_AF-A0A7S3UIF7-F1
#
_entry.id   AF-A0A7S3UIF7-F1
#
_cell.length_a   1.000
_cell.length_b   1.000
_cell.length_c   1.000
_cell.angle_alpha   90.00
_cell.angle_beta   90.00
_cell.angle_gamma   90.00
#
_symmetry.space_group_name_H-M   'P 1'
#
loop_
_entity.id
_entity.type
_entity.pdbx_description
1 polymer ?
#
loop_
_entity_poly.entity_id
_entity_poly.type
_entity_poly.pdbx_seq_one_letter_code
_entity_poly.pdbx_strand_id
1 'polypeptide(L)'
;QAEDKQWEDNDKKIAAKQDRKQTAAEKEAEKLRKAQEKKELEEADAAAMANVGKKQPQKKVTRAQIASVYTGPPAKPKPKGKASAKVVDQDALNLMAPNRNVNPDDVDATGLDAAVTQLEAEAAKGDTKWRAFEAEMTPQVKHENPGLKRNQIQAEVWKRWQRAPENPKNQK
;
A
#
# COMPACT_ATOMS: atom_id res chain seq x y z
N GLN A 1 -56.59 -23.07 -6.01
CA GLN A 1 -55.56 -24.08 -5.64
C GLN A 1 -55.64 -25.36 -6.45
N ALA A 2 -56.80 -26.04 -6.57
CA ALA A 2 -56.92 -27.22 -7.44
C ALA A 2 -56.86 -26.87 -8.93
N GLU A 3 -57.47 -25.75 -9.32
CA GLU A 3 -57.45 -25.24 -10.70
C GLU A 3 -56.06 -24.73 -11.10
N ASP A 4 -55.37 -23.98 -10.22
CA ASP A 4 -54.01 -23.47 -10.49
C ASP A 4 -53.00 -24.57 -10.81
N LYS A 5 -53.13 -25.71 -10.11
CA LYS A 5 -52.27 -26.88 -10.29
C LYS A 5 -52.55 -27.62 -11.60
N GLN A 6 -53.77 -27.49 -12.13
CA GLN A 6 -54.16 -28.07 -13.42
C GLN A 6 -53.64 -27.25 -14.61
N TRP A 7 -53.27 -25.98 -14.38
CA TRP A 7 -52.70 -25.08 -15.37
C TRP A 7 -51.17 -24.92 -15.24
N GLU A 8 -50.53 -25.72 -14.38
CA GLU A 8 -49.08 -25.68 -14.19
C GLU A 8 -48.37 -26.39 -15.36
N ASP A 9 -47.63 -25.62 -16.15
CA ASP A 9 -46.86 -26.14 -17.27
C ASP A 9 -45.54 -26.74 -16.78
N ASN A 10 -45.42 -28.06 -16.87
CA ASN A 10 -44.24 -28.82 -16.40
C ASN A 10 -43.21 -29.08 -17.53
N ASP A 11 -43.25 -28.34 -18.65
CA ASP A 11 -42.24 -28.49 -19.68
C ASP A 11 -40.85 -28.07 -19.17
N LYS A 12 -39.99 -29.07 -18.99
CA LYS A 12 -38.58 -28.94 -18.59
C LYS A 12 -37.81 -27.91 -19.43
N LYS A 13 -38.14 -27.74 -20.71
CA LYS A 13 -37.46 -26.76 -21.58
C LYS A 13 -37.88 -25.33 -21.27
N ILE A 14 -39.12 -25.10 -20.86
CA ILE A 14 -39.64 -23.78 -20.47
C ILE A 14 -39.09 -23.39 -19.10
N ALA A 15 -39.11 -24.31 -18.13
CA ALA A 15 -38.48 -24.12 -16.82
C ALA A 15 -36.99 -23.78 -16.95
N ALA A 16 -36.22 -24.54 -17.72
CA ALA A 16 -34.80 -24.27 -17.95
C ALA A 16 -34.52 -22.92 -18.64
N LYS A 17 -35.45 -22.42 -19.48
CA LYS A 17 -35.34 -21.07 -20.07
C LYS A 17 -35.63 -19.99 -19.04
N GLN A 18 -36.61 -20.19 -18.15
CA GLN A 18 -36.91 -19.26 -17.06
C GLN A 18 -35.75 -19.19 -16.07
N ASP A 19 -35.16 -20.32 -15.68
CA ASP A 19 -33.99 -20.37 -14.80
C ASP A 19 -32.79 -19.63 -15.40
N ARG A 20 -32.52 -19.84 -16.70
CA ARG A 20 -31.45 -19.10 -17.40
C ARG A 20 -31.69 -17.59 -17.42
N LYS A 21 -32.94 -17.18 -17.60
CA LYS A 21 -33.31 -15.76 -17.58
C LYS A 21 -33.18 -15.17 -16.18
N GLN A 22 -33.63 -15.88 -15.14
CA GLN A 22 -33.52 -15.45 -13.75
C GLN A 22 -32.06 -15.35 -13.32
N THR A 23 -31.24 -16.37 -13.58
CA THR A 23 -29.81 -16.37 -13.25
C THR A 23 -29.02 -15.30 -14.01
N ALA A 24 -29.42 -14.95 -15.25
CA ALA A 24 -28.82 -13.83 -15.98
C ALA A 24 -29.19 -12.48 -15.34
N ALA A 25 -30.47 -12.28 -14.98
CA ALA A 25 -30.94 -11.08 -14.32
C ALA A 25 -30.31 -10.90 -12.92
N GLU A 26 -30.18 -11.98 -12.15
CA GLU A 26 -29.50 -11.98 -10.85
C GLU A 26 -28.03 -11.58 -10.98
N LYS A 27 -27.31 -12.12 -11.97
CA LYS A 27 -25.91 -11.76 -12.23
C LYS A 27 -25.76 -10.30 -12.65
N GLU A 28 -26.68 -9.75 -13.43
CA GLU A 28 -26.67 -8.33 -13.80
C GLU A 28 -26.97 -7.43 -12.60
N ALA A 29 -27.95 -7.80 -11.77
CA ALA A 29 -28.27 -7.08 -10.54
C ALA A 29 -27.11 -7.10 -9.53
N GLU A 30 -26.42 -8.24 -9.39
CA GLU A 30 -25.24 -8.36 -8.52
C GLU A 30 -24.09 -7.48 -9.02
N LYS A 31 -23.82 -7.47 -10.33
CA LYS A 31 -22.79 -6.59 -10.93
C LYS A 31 -23.12 -5.12 -10.69
N LEU A 32 -24.37 -4.73 -10.86
CA LEU A 32 -24.80 -3.35 -10.62
C LEU A 32 -24.64 -2.96 -9.14
N ARG A 33 -25.03 -3.84 -8.20
CA ARG A 33 -24.81 -3.61 -6.76
C ARG A 33 -23.33 -3.45 -6.42
N LYS A 34 -22.46 -4.33 -6.92
CA LYS A 34 -21.00 -4.25 -6.70
C LYS A 34 -20.41 -2.97 -7.28
N ALA A 35 -20.89 -2.54 -8.45
CA ALA A 35 -20.45 -1.29 -9.06
C ALA A 35 -20.88 -0.06 -8.24
N GLN A 36 -22.10 -0.07 -7.69
CA GLN A 36 -22.59 0.99 -6.80
C GLN A 36 -21.80 1.06 -5.50
N GLU A 37 -21.57 -0.09 -4.85
CA GLU A 37 -20.77 -0.17 -3.61
C GLU A 37 -19.34 0.33 -3.83
N LYS A 38 -18.69 -0.08 -4.93
CA LYS A 38 -17.35 0.41 -5.28
C LYS A 38 -17.32 1.93 -5.45
N LYS A 39 -18.33 2.48 -6.12
CA LYS A 39 -18.43 3.93 -6.35
C LYS A 39 -18.62 4.69 -5.04
N GLU A 40 -19.46 4.17 -4.14
CA GLU A 40 -19.68 4.78 -2.82
C GLU A 40 -18.40 4.77 -1.96
N LEU A 41 -17.61 3.69 -2.02
CA LEU A 41 -16.31 3.61 -1.35
C LEU A 41 -15.32 4.64 -1.90
N GLU A 42 -15.25 4.79 -3.23
CA GLU A 42 -14.36 5.77 -3.88
C GLU A 42 -14.74 7.21 -3.53
N GLU A 43 -16.03 7.53 -3.47
CA GLU A 43 -16.52 8.83 -3.04
C GLU A 43 -16.21 9.10 -1.55
N ALA A 44 -16.33 8.09 -0.69
CA ALA A 44 -15.96 8.20 0.72
C ALA A 44 -14.46 8.45 0.91
N ASP A 45 -13.61 7.74 0.17
CA ASP A 45 -12.15 7.93 0.18
C ASP A 45 -11.78 9.32 -0.35
N ALA A 46 -12.40 9.78 -1.44
CA ALA A 46 -12.19 11.13 -1.97
C ALA A 46 -12.60 12.22 -0.97
N ALA A 47 -13.72 12.03 -0.26
CA ALA A 47 -14.18 12.96 0.78
C ALA A 47 -13.24 12.99 2.00
N ALA A 48 -12.71 11.84 2.41
CA ALA A 48 -11.70 11.75 3.47
C ALA A 48 -10.40 12.46 3.05
N MET A 49 -9.95 12.24 1.82
CA MET A 49 -8.71 12.82 1.28
C MET A 49 -8.82 14.33 1.01
N ALA A 50 -10.01 14.86 0.71
CA ALA A 50 -10.22 16.29 0.47
C ALA A 50 -9.85 17.18 1.68
N ASN A 51 -9.87 16.64 2.90
CA ASN A 51 -9.55 17.38 4.11
C ASN A 51 -8.07 17.24 4.56
N VAL A 52 -7.30 16.30 3.98
CA VAL A 52 -5.89 16.07 4.32
C VAL A 52 -4.98 17.21 3.82
N GLY A 53 -5.43 17.99 2.83
CA GLY A 53 -4.69 19.13 2.26
C GLY A 53 -4.87 20.46 3.00
N LYS A 54 -5.87 20.60 3.88
CA LYS A 54 -6.11 21.83 4.65
C LYS A 54 -5.17 21.90 5.85
N LYS A 55 -3.86 21.94 5.58
CA LYS A 55 -2.86 22.29 6.60
C LYS A 55 -3.14 23.73 7.02
N GLN A 56 -3.66 23.90 8.23
CA GLN A 56 -3.71 25.20 8.91
C GLN A 56 -2.34 25.88 8.72
N PRO A 57 -2.30 27.17 8.33
CA PRO A 57 -1.05 27.86 8.09
C PRO A 57 -0.17 27.71 9.33
N GLN A 58 0.92 26.98 9.18
CA GLN A 58 1.89 26.78 10.26
C GLN A 58 2.38 28.18 10.64
N LYS A 59 2.01 28.65 11.83
CA LYS A 59 2.43 29.96 12.34
C LYS A 59 3.96 29.94 12.35
N LYS A 60 4.58 30.82 11.56
CA LYS A 60 6.04 30.96 11.52
C LYS A 60 6.49 31.30 12.94
N VAL A 61 7.19 30.38 13.59
CA VAL A 61 7.80 30.60 14.90
C VAL A 61 9.17 31.24 14.70
N THR A 62 9.51 32.22 15.53
CA THR A 62 10.82 32.89 15.47
C THR A 62 11.87 32.07 16.20
N ARG A 63 13.15 32.26 15.86
CA ARG A 63 14.28 31.57 16.53
C ARG A 63 14.27 31.77 18.06
N ALA A 64 13.84 32.94 18.53
CA ALA A 64 13.69 33.23 19.96
C ALA A 64 12.59 32.39 20.63
N GLN A 65 11.50 32.11 19.92
CA GLN A 65 10.39 31.27 20.38
C GLN A 65 10.76 29.79 20.45
N ILE A 66 11.61 29.32 19.54
CA ILE A 66 12.14 27.95 19.57
C ILE A 66 13.10 27.79 20.76
N ALA A 67 13.97 28.78 20.99
CA ALA A 67 14.89 28.79 22.11
C ALA A 67 14.15 28.75 23.46
N SER A 68 13.07 29.51 23.63
CA SER A 68 12.31 29.53 24.89
C SER A 68 11.56 28.22 25.19
N VAL A 69 11.18 27.45 24.17
CA VAL A 69 10.59 26.12 24.33
C VAL A 69 11.64 25.09 24.76
N TYR A 70 12.89 25.24 24.28
CA TYR A 70 14.00 24.38 24.64
C TYR A 70 14.62 24.71 26.01
N THR A 71 14.57 25.96 26.45
CA THR A 71 15.11 26.39 27.75
C THR A 71 14.06 26.49 28.86
N GLY A 72 12.77 26.42 28.51
CA GLY A 72 11.69 26.36 29.47
C GLY A 72 11.66 25.03 30.24
N PRO A 73 11.11 25.00 31.47
CA PRO A 73 10.94 23.76 32.20
C PRO A 73 10.07 22.78 31.37
N PRO A 74 10.35 21.46 31.41
CA PRO A 74 9.57 20.49 30.64
C PRO A 74 8.09 20.68 30.95
N ALA A 75 7.29 20.91 29.92
CA ALA A 75 5.86 21.10 30.06
C ALA A 75 5.30 19.90 30.86
N LYS A 76 4.74 20.17 32.04
CA LYS A 76 4.13 19.14 32.88
C LYS A 76 3.11 18.39 32.01
N PRO A 77 3.13 17.04 31.99
CA PRO A 77 2.15 16.29 31.24
C PRO A 77 0.77 16.72 31.72
N LYS A 78 -0.04 17.31 30.85
CA LYS A 78 -1.45 17.54 31.15
C LYS A 78 -2.04 16.18 31.51
N PRO A 79 -2.77 16.04 32.63
CA PRO A 79 -3.46 14.79 32.92
C PRO A 79 -4.46 14.57 31.78
N LYS A 80 -4.12 13.66 30.86
CA LYS A 80 -5.12 13.09 29.97
C LYS A 80 -6.15 12.47 30.91
N GLY A 81 -7.38 12.94 30.85
CA GLY A 81 -8.47 12.39 31.66
C GLY A 81 -8.42 10.87 31.54
N LYS A 82 -8.54 10.18 32.67
CA LYS A 82 -8.61 8.72 32.73
C LYS A 82 -9.84 8.29 31.93
N ALA A 83 -9.69 8.09 30.63
CA ALA A 83 -10.51 7.13 29.94
C ALA A 83 -10.24 5.81 30.65
N SER A 84 -11.26 5.22 31.25
CA SER A 84 -11.20 3.88 31.79
C SER A 84 -10.79 2.95 30.63
N ALA A 85 -9.49 2.67 30.55
CA ALA A 85 -9.00 1.60 29.70
C ALA A 85 -9.64 0.33 30.25
N LYS A 86 -10.67 -0.16 29.57
CA LYS A 86 -11.21 -1.49 29.83
C LYS A 86 -10.03 -2.42 29.58
N VAL A 87 -9.50 -3.02 30.64
CA VAL A 87 -8.48 -4.05 30.54
C VAL A 87 -9.17 -5.20 29.82
N VAL A 88 -8.95 -5.27 28.51
CA VAL A 88 -9.33 -6.41 27.70
C VAL A 88 -8.30 -7.48 28.02
N ASP A 89 -8.76 -8.62 28.52
CA ASP A 89 -7.92 -9.78 28.79
C ASP A 89 -7.17 -10.14 27.50
N GLN A 90 -5.83 -10.02 27.49
CA GLN A 90 -5.06 -10.26 26.28
C GLN A 90 -5.15 -11.71 25.82
N ASP A 91 -5.39 -12.63 26.76
CA ASP A 91 -5.59 -14.05 26.47
C ASP A 91 -6.85 -14.30 25.63
N ALA A 92 -7.89 -13.45 25.76
CA ALA A 92 -9.08 -13.52 24.91
C ALA A 92 -8.84 -12.98 23.49
N LEU A 93 -7.83 -12.12 23.29
CA LEU A 93 -7.46 -11.58 21.98
C LEU A 93 -6.60 -12.56 21.17
N ASN A 94 -5.79 -13.36 21.85
CA ASN A 94 -4.92 -14.39 21.25
C ASN A 94 -5.70 -15.62 20.73
N LEU A 95 -7.02 -15.68 20.95
CA LEU A 95 -7.92 -16.69 20.39
C LEU A 95 -8.47 -16.32 19.00
N MET A 96 -8.01 -15.21 18.39
CA MET A 96 -8.31 -14.96 16.99
C MET A 96 -7.59 -15.96 16.11
N ALA A 97 -8.35 -16.78 15.39
CA ALA A 97 -7.82 -17.67 14.36
C ALA A 97 -6.87 -16.89 13.43
N PRO A 98 -5.73 -17.46 13.02
CA PRO A 98 -4.79 -16.76 12.15
C PRO A 98 -5.51 -16.30 10.89
N ASN A 99 -5.29 -15.02 10.54
CA ASN A 99 -5.92 -14.42 9.37
C ASN A 99 -5.50 -15.19 8.12
N ARG A 100 -6.44 -15.94 7.53
CA ARG A 100 -6.19 -16.79 6.36
C ARG A 100 -5.88 -15.99 5.08
N ASN A 101 -6.03 -14.67 5.12
CA ASN A 101 -5.65 -13.76 4.02
C ASN A 101 -4.22 -13.21 4.14
N VAL A 102 -3.42 -13.68 5.10
CA VAL A 102 -1.98 -13.35 5.13
C VAL A 102 -1.30 -14.07 3.98
N ASN A 103 -0.63 -13.32 3.09
CA ASN A 103 0.18 -13.94 2.06
C ASN A 103 1.36 -14.64 2.74
N PRO A 104 1.70 -15.89 2.35
CA PRO A 104 2.86 -16.59 2.91
C PRO A 104 4.19 -15.89 2.59
N ASP A 105 4.19 -14.94 1.66
CA ASP A 105 5.34 -14.10 1.30
C ASP A 105 5.42 -12.79 2.12
N ASP A 106 4.40 -12.46 2.91
CA ASP A 106 4.42 -11.28 3.78
C ASP A 106 5.25 -11.58 5.03
N VAL A 107 6.44 -10.98 5.10
CA VAL A 107 7.32 -11.08 6.26
C VAL A 107 6.91 -10.03 7.29
N ASP A 108 6.40 -10.48 8.44
CA ASP A 108 6.08 -9.62 9.58
C ASP A 108 7.34 -9.03 10.23
N ALA A 109 7.83 -7.92 9.69
CA ALA A 109 8.91 -7.13 10.27
C ALA A 109 8.41 -6.23 11.40
N THR A 110 7.82 -6.84 12.44
CA THR A 110 7.21 -6.12 13.59
C THR A 110 8.22 -5.51 14.57
N GLY A 111 9.52 -5.64 14.32
CA GLY A 111 10.61 -5.03 15.09
C GLY A 111 11.56 -4.22 14.22
N LEU A 112 12.23 -3.21 14.81
CA LEU A 112 13.11 -2.30 14.08
C LEU A 112 14.30 -3.04 13.44
N ASP A 113 14.92 -3.96 14.18
CA ASP A 113 16.03 -4.78 13.67
C ASP A 113 15.54 -5.73 12.56
N ALA A 114 14.37 -6.34 12.73
CA ALA A 114 13.78 -7.21 11.71
C ALA A 114 13.46 -6.43 10.42
N ALA A 115 12.95 -5.21 10.53
CA ALA A 115 12.67 -4.33 9.40
C ALA A 115 13.94 -3.92 8.65
N VAL A 116 15.04 -3.64 9.37
CA VAL A 116 16.33 -3.32 8.74
C VAL A 116 16.88 -4.54 8.01
N THR A 117 16.89 -5.72 8.63
CA THR A 117 17.38 -6.94 7.98
C THR A 117 16.58 -7.33 6.74
N GLN A 118 15.26 -7.16 6.77
CA GLN A 118 14.40 -7.42 5.61
C GLN A 118 14.66 -6.42 4.49
N LEU A 119 14.82 -5.14 4.82
CA LEU A 119 15.14 -4.09 3.85
C LEU A 119 16.51 -4.35 3.19
N GLU A 120 17.49 -4.80 3.96
CA GLU A 120 18.81 -5.19 3.45
C GLU A 120 18.73 -6.43 2.54
N ALA A 121 17.97 -7.45 2.95
CA ALA A 121 17.76 -8.67 2.17
C ALA A 121 17.02 -8.40 0.85
N GLU A 122 16.04 -7.49 0.86
CA GLU A 122 15.31 -7.08 -0.34
C GLU A 122 16.16 -6.17 -1.25
N ALA A 123 16.94 -5.27 -0.66
CA ALA A 123 17.92 -4.46 -1.39
C ALA A 123 19.03 -5.30 -2.05
N ALA A 124 19.35 -6.48 -1.49
CA ALA A 124 20.28 -7.45 -2.08
C ALA A 124 19.66 -8.25 -3.24
N LYS A 125 18.33 -8.36 -3.33
CA LYS A 125 17.63 -9.03 -4.44
C LYS A 125 17.48 -8.15 -5.69
N GLY A 126 17.65 -6.83 -5.56
CA GLY A 126 17.66 -5.91 -6.69
C GLY A 126 18.98 -5.99 -7.47
N ASP A 127 18.90 -6.39 -8.74
CA ASP A 127 19.95 -6.40 -9.78
C ASP A 127 21.39 -6.18 -9.24
N THR A 128 21.93 -7.20 -8.58
CA THR A 128 23.29 -7.19 -7.99
C THR A 128 24.35 -6.72 -9.00
N LYS A 129 24.16 -7.07 -10.28
CA LYS A 129 25.05 -6.67 -11.38
C LYS A 129 25.01 -5.16 -11.66
N TRP A 130 23.83 -4.53 -11.62
CA TRP A 130 23.73 -3.08 -11.80
C TRP A 130 24.36 -2.33 -10.63
N ARG A 131 24.15 -2.79 -9.39
CA ARG A 131 24.75 -2.18 -8.20
C ARG A 131 26.28 -2.29 -8.19
N ALA A 132 26.82 -3.44 -8.58
CA ALA A 132 28.26 -3.63 -8.72
C ALA A 132 28.84 -2.69 -9.79
N PHE A 133 28.19 -2.60 -10.96
CA PHE A 133 28.60 -1.71 -12.04
C PHE A 133 28.50 -0.23 -11.67
N GLU A 134 27.43 0.19 -10.98
CA GLU A 134 27.27 1.57 -10.51
C GLU A 134 28.39 1.95 -9.53
N ALA A 135 28.75 1.07 -8.60
CA ALA A 135 29.80 1.31 -7.62
C ALA A 135 31.20 1.49 -8.26
N GLU A 136 31.52 0.71 -9.30
CA GLU A 136 32.79 0.79 -10.01
C GLU A 136 32.87 2.00 -10.97
N MET A 137 31.79 2.28 -11.70
CA MET A 137 31.79 3.30 -12.77
C MET A 137 31.55 4.72 -12.25
N THR A 138 30.82 4.88 -11.15
CA THR A 138 30.56 6.21 -10.56
C THR A 138 31.83 7.03 -10.26
N PRO A 139 32.88 6.49 -9.61
CA PRO A 139 34.10 7.25 -9.36
C PRO A 139 34.84 7.61 -10.66
N GLN A 140 34.83 6.74 -11.67
CA GLN A 140 35.45 7.00 -12.97
C GLN A 140 34.76 8.17 -13.70
N VAL A 141 33.43 8.15 -13.79
CA VAL A 141 32.64 9.23 -14.41
C VAL A 141 32.82 10.56 -13.67
N LYS A 142 32.93 10.52 -12.33
CA LYS A 142 33.18 11.70 -11.50
C LYS A 142 34.57 12.28 -11.71
N HIS A 143 35.59 11.44 -11.94
CA HIS A 143 36.94 11.89 -12.24
C HIS A 143 37.06 12.47 -13.65
N GLU A 144 36.41 11.86 -14.64
CA GLU A 144 36.40 12.34 -16.02
C GLU A 144 35.64 13.67 -16.16
N ASN A 145 34.56 13.86 -15.39
CA ASN A 145 33.70 15.03 -15.48
C ASN A 145 33.49 15.72 -14.11
N PRO A 146 34.53 16.38 -13.57
CA PRO A 146 34.43 17.12 -12.32
C PRO A 146 33.59 18.39 -12.53
N GLY A 147 32.29 18.30 -12.32
CA GLY A 147 31.35 19.42 -12.50
C GLY A 147 29.90 18.99 -12.76
N LEU A 148 29.68 17.71 -13.12
CA LEU A 148 28.35 17.16 -13.28
C LEU A 148 27.64 16.98 -11.93
N LYS A 149 26.34 17.29 -11.91
CA LYS A 149 25.48 16.99 -10.76
C LYS A 149 25.30 15.48 -10.63
N ARG A 150 25.02 14.99 -9.40
CA ARG A 150 24.84 13.56 -9.11
C ARG A 150 23.87 12.86 -10.08
N ASN A 151 22.74 13.50 -10.39
CA ASN A 151 21.76 12.94 -11.33
C ASN A 151 22.30 12.79 -12.77
N GLN A 152 23.17 13.71 -13.21
CA GLN A 152 23.81 13.64 -14.52
C GLN A 152 24.89 12.56 -14.55
N ILE A 153 25.66 12.42 -13.47
CA ILE A 153 26.62 11.32 -13.29
C ILE A 153 25.90 9.97 -13.39
N GLN A 154 24.78 9.81 -12.66
CA GLN A 154 23.97 8.60 -12.71
C GLN A 154 23.39 8.33 -14.11
N ALA A 155 22.95 9.36 -14.82
CA ALA A 155 22.47 9.23 -16.19
C ALA A 155 23.58 8.75 -17.16
N GLU A 156 24.81 9.24 -17.00
CA GLU A 156 25.96 8.78 -17.79
C GLU A 156 26.37 7.35 -17.44
N VAL A 157 26.39 6.98 -16.15
CA VAL A 157 26.63 5.60 -15.71
C VAL A 157 25.56 4.65 -16.27
N TRP A 158 24.29 5.06 -16.26
CA TRP A 158 23.20 4.28 -16.86
C TRP A 158 23.36 4.09 -18.38
N LYS A 159 23.78 5.13 -19.11
CA LYS A 159 24.11 4.99 -20.55
C LYS A 159 25.26 4.01 -20.79
N ARG A 160 26.30 4.04 -19.95
CA ARG A 160 27.42 3.08 -20.03
C ARG A 160 26.93 1.65 -19.78
N TRP A 161 26.06 1.46 -18.80
CA TRP A 161 25.45 0.15 -18.51
C TRP A 161 24.58 -0.39 -19.63
N GLN A 162 23.79 0.46 -20.30
CA GLN A 162 23.01 0.04 -21.47
C GLN A 162 23.89 -0.52 -22.60
N ARG A 163 25.17 -0.15 -22.67
CA ARG A 163 26.13 -0.63 -23.66
C ARG A 163 27.09 -1.70 -23.12
N ALA A 164 27.12 -1.90 -21.81
CA ALA A 164 28.05 -2.83 -21.17
C ALA A 164 27.69 -4.28 -21.50
N PRO A 165 28.68 -5.18 -21.68
CA PRO A 165 28.44 -6.61 -21.89
C PRO A 165 27.91 -7.31 -20.62
N GLU A 166 28.12 -6.70 -19.45
CA GLU A 166 27.62 -7.20 -18.17
C GLU A 166 26.11 -7.04 -17.99
N ASN A 167 25.49 -6.18 -18.80
CA ASN A 167 24.05 -5.97 -18.77
C ASN A 167 23.34 -7.21 -19.33
N PRO A 168 22.49 -7.88 -18.53
CA PRO A 168 21.75 -9.07 -18.99
C PRO A 168 20.93 -8.83 -20.27
N LYS A 169 20.51 -7.59 -20.54
CA LYS A 169 19.78 -7.24 -21.78
C LYS A 169 20.62 -7.38 -23.05
N ASN A 170 21.95 -7.30 -22.92
CA ASN A 170 22.89 -7.36 -24.04
C ASN A 170 23.51 -8.76 -24.23
N GLN A 171 23.14 -9.74 -23.39
CA GLN A 171 23.65 -11.12 -23.42
C GLN A 171 22.77 -12.07 -24.25
N LYS A 172 21.97 -11.53 -25.18
CA LYS A 172 21.12 -12.31 -26.08
C LYS A 172 21.77 -12.53 -27.43
#